data_AF-A0A8C9LCV6-F1
#
_entry.id   AF-A0A8C9LCV6-F1
#
_cell.length_a   1.000
_cell.length_b   1.000
_cell.length_c   1.000
_cell.angle_alpha   90.00
_cell.angle_beta   90.00
_cell.angle_gamma   90.00
#
_symmetry.space_group_name_H-M   'P 1'
#
loop_
_entity.id
_entity.type
_entity.pdbx_description
1 polymer ?
#
loop_
_entity_poly.entity_id
_entity_poly.type
_entity_poly.pdbx_seq_one_letter_code
_entity_poly.pdbx_strand_id
1 'polypeptide(L)' 'MSGRQGNKLPSNLPQLQNLIKRDPTSYTEEFLQQYHHYQSHVEIFTFQPDKPNKELAELVMFLAQVGRALLRENT' A
#
# COMPACT_ATOMS: atom_id res chain seq x y z
N MET A 1 -16.53 23.21 13.66
CA MET A 1 -16.20 22.58 12.36
C MET A 1 -14.92 21.76 12.56
N SER A 2 -15.04 20.48 12.93
CA SER A 2 -13.87 19.62 13.15
C SER A 2 -13.24 19.27 11.80
N GLY A 3 -12.05 19.84 11.56
CA GLY A 3 -11.21 19.45 10.43
C GLY A 3 -11.00 17.94 10.49
N ARG A 4 -11.50 17.25 9.47
CA ARG A 4 -11.18 15.86 9.19
C ARG A 4 -9.66 15.75 9.14
N GLN A 5 -9.04 15.29 10.22
CA GLN A 5 -7.72 14.70 10.16
C GLN A 5 -7.91 13.40 9.40
N GLY A 6 -7.94 13.49 8.07
CA GLY A 6 -7.97 12.33 7.20
C GLY A 6 -6.80 11.44 7.60
N ASN A 7 -7.13 10.18 7.92
CA ASN A 7 -6.18 9.10 8.13
C ASN A 7 -4.91 9.34 7.32
N LYS A 8 -3.79 9.66 7.98
CA LYS A 8 -2.45 9.75 7.38
C LYS A 8 -1.74 8.39 7.37
N LEU A 9 -2.46 7.32 7.72
CA LEU A 9 -1.99 5.94 7.59
C LEU A 9 -1.79 5.48 6.13
N PRO A 10 -2.67 5.81 5.16
CA PRO A 10 -2.48 5.42 3.77
C PRO A 10 -1.35 6.20 3.07
N SER A 11 -0.84 7.29 3.63
CA SER A 11 0.30 8.01 3.05
C SER A 11 1.66 7.61 3.63
N ASN A 12 1.70 6.78 4.68
CA ASN A 12 2.96 6.36 5.32
C ASN A 12 3.16 4.84 5.18
N LEU A 13 3.55 4.43 3.97
CA LEU A 13 3.75 3.02 3.62
C LEU A 13 4.68 2.27 4.60
N PRO A 14 5.84 2.79 5.05
CA PRO A 14 6.68 2.10 6.02
C PRO A 14 5.98 1.79 7.35
N GLN A 15 5.17 2.73 7.87
CA GLN A 15 4.42 2.51 9.10
C GLN A 15 3.35 1.45 8.90
N LEU A 16 2.59 1.52 7.81
CA LEU A 16 1.56 0.53 7.49
C LEU A 16 2.16 -0.88 7.35
N GLN A 17 3.36 -1.02 6.77
CA GLN A 17 4.03 -2.33 6.74
C GLN A 17 4.33 -2.89 8.12
N ASN A 18 4.84 -2.05 9.04
CA ASN A 18 5.16 -2.49 10.39
C ASN A 18 3.90 -2.92 11.15
N LEU A 19 2.78 -2.26 10.89
CA LEU A 19 1.47 -2.60 11.45
C LEU A 19 0.94 -3.93 10.89
N ILE A 20 0.95 -4.10 9.56
CA ILE A 20 0.52 -5.35 8.91
C ILE A 20 1.42 -6.54 9.32
N LYS A 21 2.74 -6.33 9.47
CA LYS A 21 3.67 -7.37 9.95
C LYS A 21 3.42 -7.79 11.40
N ARG A 22 2.75 -6.96 12.20
CA ARG A 22 2.45 -7.24 13.62
C ARG A 22 1.07 -7.87 13.79
N ASP A 23 0.09 -7.41 13.03
CA ASP A 23 -1.27 -7.94 13.05
C ASP A 23 -1.92 -7.75 11.67
N PRO A 24 -1.74 -8.69 10.73
CA PRO A 24 -2.23 -8.52 9.38
C PRO A 24 -3.76 -8.44 9.29
N THR A 25 -4.47 -9.11 10.19
CA THR A 25 -5.94 -9.17 10.18
C THR A 25 -6.54 -7.78 10.42
N SER A 26 -5.99 -7.04 11.39
CA SER A 26 -6.49 -5.71 11.78
C SER A 26 -6.23 -4.61 10.74
N TYR A 27 -5.31 -4.81 9.81
CA TYR A 27 -4.92 -3.80 8.79
C TYR A 27 -5.28 -4.21 7.36
N THR A 28 -6.25 -5.13 7.20
CA THR A 28 -6.70 -5.63 5.90
C THR A 28 -7.31 -4.51 5.04
N GLU A 29 -8.09 -3.60 5.64
CA GLU A 29 -8.74 -2.52 4.91
C GLU A 29 -7.73 -1.50 4.37
N GLU A 30 -6.74 -1.11 5.17
CA GLU A 30 -5.67 -0.20 4.74
C GLU A 30 -4.79 -0.84 3.66
N PHE A 31 -4.53 -2.14 3.75
CA PHE A 31 -3.84 -2.89 2.70
C PHE A 31 -4.63 -2.85 1.39
N LEU A 32 -5.94 -3.13 1.43
CA LEU A 32 -6.81 -3.09 0.25
C LEU A 32 -6.86 -1.69 -0.35
N GLN A 33 -6.88 -0.64 0.48
CA GLN A 33 -6.80 0.74 0.01
C GLN A 33 -5.51 1.02 -0.79
N GLN A 34 -4.35 0.55 -0.29
CA GLN A 34 -3.09 0.67 -1.05
C GLN A 34 -3.07 -0.19 -2.30
N TYR A 35 -3.70 -1.36 -2.27
CA TYR A 35 -3.81 -2.23 -3.43
C TYR A 35 -4.66 -1.59 -4.54
N HIS A 36 -5.79 -0.97 -4.21
CA HIS A 36 -6.59 -0.20 -5.17
C HIS A 36 -5.79 0.99 -5.73
N HIS A 37 -5.02 1.68 -4.88
CA HIS A 37 -4.17 2.78 -5.32
C HIS A 37 -3.12 2.31 -6.34
N TYR A 38 -2.49 1.16 -6.08
CA TYR A 38 -1.59 0.48 -7.00
C TYR A 38 -2.28 0.15 -8.34
N GLN A 39 -3.49 -0.42 -8.31
CA GLN A 39 -4.24 -0.74 -9.53
C GLN A 39 -4.49 0.51 -10.39
N SER A 40 -4.96 1.61 -9.78
CA SER A 40 -5.16 2.87 -10.50
C SER A 40 -3.85 3.41 -11.09
N HIS A 41 -2.74 3.27 -10.36
CA HIS A 41 -1.42 3.69 -10.84
C HIS A 41 -0.93 2.85 -12.03
N VAL A 42 -1.17 1.54 -12.00
CA VAL A 42 -0.86 0.64 -13.11
C VAL A 42 -1.70 0.99 -14.34
N GLU A 43 -3.00 1.24 -14.18
CA GLU A 43 -3.87 1.67 -15.27
C GLU A 43 -3.34 2.97 -15.91
N ILE A 44 -3.04 3.99 -15.10
CA ILE A 44 -2.46 5.25 -15.60
C ILE A 44 -1.14 5.00 -16.32
N PHE A 45 -0.27 4.13 -15.78
CA PHE A 45 1.01 3.78 -16.39
C PHE A 45 0.82 3.06 -17.72
N THR A 46 -0.18 2.19 -17.86
CA THR A 46 -0.50 1.55 -19.15
C THR A 46 -0.97 2.55 -20.20
N PHE A 47 -1.57 3.68 -19.81
CA PHE A 47 -1.91 4.77 -20.74
C PHE A 47 -0.71 5.67 -21.08
N GLN A 48 0.26 5.84 -20.18
CA GLN A 48 1.45 6.68 -20.38
C GLN A 48 2.73 6.03 -19.82
N PRO A 49 3.32 5.06 -20.53
CA PRO A 49 4.47 4.30 -20.03
C PRO A 49 5.77 5.12 -19.98
N ASP A 50 5.86 6.23 -20.73
CA ASP A 50 7.07 7.07 -20.80
C ASP A 50 7.30 7.93 -19.54
N LYS A 51 6.34 7.98 -18.60
CA LYS A 51 6.48 8.77 -17.39
C LYS A 51 6.87 7.88 -16.20
N PRO A 52 8.05 8.10 -15.58
CA PRO A 52 8.42 7.37 -14.39
C PRO A 52 7.46 7.73 -13.25
N ASN A 53 6.78 6.73 -12.71
CA ASN A 53 5.85 6.89 -11.60
C ASN A 53 6.50 6.43 -10.29
N LYS A 54 6.99 7.40 -9.50
CA LYS A 54 7.65 7.11 -8.21
C LYS A 54 6.70 6.48 -7.21
N GLU A 55 5.43 6.91 -7.19
CA GLU A 55 4.42 6.36 -6.29
C GLU A 55 4.13 4.89 -6.61
N LEU A 56 4.06 4.53 -7.91
CA LEU A 56 3.94 3.14 -8.34
C LEU A 56 5.12 2.30 -7.83
N ALA A 57 6.35 2.80 -7.93
CA ALA A 57 7.54 2.08 -7.45
C ALA A 57 7.50 1.87 -5.93
N GLU A 58 7.07 2.87 -5.15
CA GLU A 58 6.89 2.76 -3.70
C GLU A 58 5.80 1.76 -3.32
N LEU A 59 4.67 1.77 -4.05
CA LEU A 59 3.56 0.83 -3.85
C LEU A 59 3.97 -0.62 -4.17
N VAL A 60 4.72 -0.84 -5.26
CA VAL A 60 5.27 -2.16 -5.60
C VAL A 60 6.20 -2.66 -4.51
N MET A 61 7.10 -1.80 -4.03
CA MET A 61 8.01 -2.09 -2.92
C MET A 61 7.24 -2.48 -1.63
N PHE A 62 6.18 -1.74 -1.33
CA PHE A 62 5.29 -2.02 -0.21
C PHE A 62 4.63 -3.40 -0.33
N LEU A 63 3.99 -3.70 -1.46
CA LEU A 63 3.30 -4.97 -1.70
C LEU A 63 4.26 -6.17 -1.62
N ALA A 64 5.46 -6.04 -2.18
CA ALA A 64 6.49 -7.09 -2.12
C ALA A 64 6.97 -7.38 -0.68
N GLN A 65 7.02 -6.34 0.18
CA GLN A 65 7.43 -6.50 1.58
C GLN A 65 6.32 -7.09 2.45
N VAL A 66 5.06 -6.73 2.21
CA VAL A 66 3.89 -7.26 2.93
C VAL A 66 3.58 -8.70 2.51
N GLY A 67 3.62 -9.01 1.21
CA GLY A 67 3.36 -10.36 0.70
C GLY A 67 4.31 -11.41 1.28
N ARG A 68 5.60 -11.06 1.46
CA ARG A 68 6.57 -11.93 2.15
C ARG A 68 6.24 -12.16 3.62
N ALA A 69 5.64 -11.18 4.29
CA ALA A 69 5.26 -11.33 5.70
C ALA A 69 4.05 -12.25 5.87
N LEU A 70 3.00 -12.05 5.06
CA LEU A 70 1.80 -12.88 5.05
C LEU A 70 2.07 -14.35 4.70
N LEU A 71 3.01 -14.60 3.79
CA LEU A 71 3.41 -15.97 3.42
C LEU A 71 4.20 -16.68 4.53
N ARG A 72 4.93 -15.93 5.36
CA ARG A 72 5.80 -16.50 6.41
C ARG A 72 5.02 -16.91 7.66
N GLU A 73 3.87 -16.31 7.95
CA GLU A 73 2.99 -16.76 9.04
C GLU A 73 2.20 -18.03 8.73
N ASN A 74 2.11 -18.43 7.45
CA ASN A 74 1.37 -19.61 7.01
C ASN A 74 2.25 -20.87 6.82
N THR A 75 3.46 -20.90 7.38
CA THR A 75 4.37 -22.06 7.36
C THR A 75 4.79 -22.45 8.77
#